data_AF-A0A5T8BLI5-F1
#
_entry.id   AF-A0A5T8BLI5-F1
#
_cell.length_a   1.000
_cell.length_b   1.000
_cell.length_c   1.000
_cell.angle_alpha   90.00
_cell.angle_beta   90.00
_cell.angle_gamma   90.00
#
_symmetry.space_group_name_H-M   'P 1'
#
loop_
_entity.id
_entity.type
_entity.pdbx_description
1 polymer ?
#
loop_
_entity_poly.entity_id
_entity_poly.type
_entity_poly.pdbx_seq_one_letter_code
_entity_poly.pdbx_strand_id
1 'polypeptide(L)'
;MDCISKQKFTIILIVVLIALGCAAYFGDGEGYFIGSFVPEFTGVCLELLIILKVFEVWQQRDEKRKLIKVERRLREFLIFFLNHTCMDFPPSCRPGRFYGIDYEQNQKALEKLINHIEEKGLAENLVIQVQMYCKSECQIINNLIPVSSELENDHFKSWVRIAYYMNAVANGQEKASVAMIKILENIKRFDKESHDKKLYVGAN
;
A
#
# COMPACT_ATOMS: atom_id res chain seq x y z
N MET A 1 18.91 -10.19 -28.00
CA MET A 1 19.89 -9.56 -27.09
C MET A 1 19.24 -9.52 -25.72
N ASP A 2 19.59 -10.46 -24.85
CA ASP A 2 19.05 -10.49 -23.50
C ASP A 2 19.57 -9.28 -22.72
N CYS A 3 18.64 -8.47 -22.21
CA CYS A 3 18.94 -7.34 -21.38
C CYS A 3 19.56 -7.84 -20.06
N ILE A 4 20.80 -7.44 -19.78
CA ILE A 4 21.50 -7.81 -18.53
C ILE A 4 20.67 -7.26 -17.36
N SER A 5 20.30 -8.12 -16.40
CA SER A 5 19.57 -7.66 -15.21
C SER A 5 20.43 -6.71 -14.38
N LYS A 6 19.82 -5.73 -13.72
CA LYS A 6 20.52 -4.74 -12.87
C LYS A 6 21.48 -5.40 -11.87
N GLN A 7 21.08 -6.52 -11.27
CA GLN A 7 21.91 -7.29 -10.34
C GLN A 7 23.16 -7.84 -11.03
N LYS A 8 23.01 -8.45 -12.22
CA LYS A 8 24.13 -8.96 -13.00
C LYS A 8 25.07 -7.83 -13.43
N PHE A 9 24.53 -6.70 -13.86
CA PHE A 9 25.33 -5.52 -14.22
C PHE A 9 26.13 -4.95 -13.04
N THR A 10 25.51 -4.88 -11.85
CA THR A 10 26.17 -4.43 -10.63
C THR A 10 27.30 -5.38 -10.21
N ILE A 11 27.07 -6.70 -10.30
CA ILE A 11 28.11 -7.71 -10.02
C ILE A 11 29.28 -7.56 -11.00
N ILE A 12 29.00 -7.38 -12.29
CA ILE A 12 30.04 -7.16 -13.31
C ILE A 12 30.88 -5.93 -12.95
N LEU A 13 30.25 -4.81 -12.60
CA LEU A 13 30.97 -3.59 -12.19
C LEU A 13 31.87 -3.82 -10.97
N ILE A 14 31.40 -4.54 -9.97
CA ILE A 14 32.20 -4.86 -8.77
C ILE A 14 33.39 -5.75 -9.13
N VAL A 15 33.18 -6.77 -9.98
CA VAL A 15 34.28 -7.65 -10.45
C VAL A 15 35.31 -6.86 -11.25
N VAL A 16 34.87 -5.95 -12.12
CA VAL A 16 35.77 -5.07 -12.88
C VAL A 16 36.57 -4.16 -11.95
N LEU A 17 35.94 -3.57 -10.93
CA LEU A 17 36.64 -2.76 -9.93
C LEU A 17 37.70 -3.56 -9.16
N ILE A 18 37.38 -4.80 -8.77
CA ILE A 18 38.35 -5.69 -8.11
C ILE A 18 39.51 -6.00 -9.05
N ALA A 19 39.23 -6.30 -10.33
CA ALA A 19 40.26 -6.59 -11.32
C ALA A 19 41.16 -5.37 -11.58
N LEU A 20 40.58 -4.17 -11.69
CA LEU A 20 41.32 -2.91 -11.82
C LEU A 20 42.16 -2.61 -10.57
N GLY A 21 41.61 -2.85 -9.37
CA GLY A 21 42.34 -2.71 -8.11
C GLY A 21 43.53 -3.68 -8.00
N CYS A 22 43.34 -4.94 -8.40
CA CYS A 22 44.43 -5.92 -8.48
C CYS A 22 45.48 -5.49 -9.52
N ALA A 23 45.06 -5.02 -10.70
CA ALA A 23 45.98 -4.54 -11.74
C ALA A 23 46.79 -3.32 -11.27
N ALA A 24 46.20 -2.42 -10.50
CA ALA A 24 46.90 -1.29 -9.88
C ALA A 24 47.88 -1.73 -8.79
N TYR A 25 47.53 -2.76 -8.00
CA TYR A 25 48.36 -3.22 -6.88
C TYR A 25 49.56 -4.08 -7.32
N PHE A 26 49.36 -4.96 -8.30
CA PHE A 26 50.41 -5.86 -8.81
C PHE A 26 51.15 -5.32 -10.04
N GLY A 27 50.65 -4.25 -10.66
CA GLY A 27 51.24 -3.64 -11.82
C GLY A 27 52.47 -2.82 -11.46
N ASP A 28 53.65 -3.26 -11.87
CA ASP A 28 54.89 -2.52 -11.71
C ASP A 28 55.14 -1.66 -12.96
N GLY A 29 54.89 -0.35 -12.87
CA GLY A 29 55.31 0.62 -13.89
C GLY A 29 54.33 1.78 -14.17
N GLU A 30 54.90 2.95 -14.47
CA GLU A 30 54.22 4.16 -14.99
C GLU A 30 53.70 3.99 -16.45
N GLY A 31 53.44 2.77 -16.89
CA GLY A 31 52.90 2.52 -18.23
C GLY A 31 51.49 3.11 -18.38
N TYR A 32 51.16 3.62 -19.57
CA TYR A 32 49.87 4.26 -19.89
C TYR A 32 48.62 3.50 -19.37
N PHE A 33 48.67 2.17 -19.38
CA PHE A 33 47.59 1.33 -18.86
C PHE A 33 47.39 1.48 -17.33
N ILE A 34 48.45 1.37 -16.53
CA ILE A 34 48.37 1.48 -15.07
C ILE A 34 48.28 2.96 -14.64
N GLY A 35 49.04 3.84 -15.29
CA GLY A 35 49.16 5.25 -14.93
C GLY A 35 48.01 6.15 -15.37
N SER A 36 47.20 5.73 -16.34
CA SER A 36 46.09 6.56 -16.86
C SER A 36 44.79 5.78 -17.02
N PHE A 37 44.81 4.62 -17.69
CA PHE A 37 43.58 3.89 -18.00
C PHE A 37 42.91 3.28 -16.75
N VAL A 38 43.68 2.62 -15.88
CA VAL A 38 43.15 2.00 -14.66
C VAL A 38 42.49 3.02 -13.72
N PRO A 39 43.12 4.18 -13.39
CA PRO A 39 42.47 5.23 -12.62
C PRO A 39 41.20 5.79 -13.27
N GLU A 40 41.23 6.07 -14.58
CA GLU A 40 40.07 6.62 -15.30
C GLU A 40 38.89 5.66 -15.31
N PHE A 41 39.12 4.38 -15.66
CA PHE A 41 38.08 3.35 -15.64
C PHE A 41 37.57 3.06 -14.23
N THR A 42 38.42 3.15 -13.22
CA THR A 42 38.00 3.06 -11.81
C THR A 42 37.04 4.20 -11.47
N GLY A 43 37.37 5.43 -11.87
CA GLY A 43 36.49 6.59 -11.74
C GLY A 43 35.13 6.38 -12.39
N VAL A 44 35.11 5.97 -13.66
CA VAL A 44 33.87 5.66 -14.41
C VAL A 44 33.05 4.57 -13.71
N CYS A 45 33.69 3.50 -13.25
CA CYS A 45 32.98 2.42 -12.55
C CYS A 45 32.36 2.90 -11.23
N LEU A 46 33.06 3.74 -10.48
CA LEU A 46 32.53 4.34 -9.24
C LEU A 46 31.36 5.29 -9.53
N GLU A 47 31.47 6.14 -10.55
CA GLU A 47 30.38 7.02 -10.98
C GLU A 47 29.12 6.22 -11.37
N LEU A 48 29.28 5.15 -12.14
CA LEU A 48 28.18 4.27 -12.52
C LEU A 48 27.52 3.61 -11.30
N LEU A 49 28.31 3.15 -10.32
CA LEU A 49 27.74 2.60 -9.07
C LEU A 49 26.94 3.63 -8.29
N ILE A 50 27.43 4.87 -8.19
CA ILE A 50 26.71 5.98 -7.54
C ILE A 50 25.39 6.25 -8.28
N ILE A 51 25.43 6.38 -9.61
CA ILE A 51 24.23 6.62 -10.43
C ILE A 51 23.21 5.50 -10.23
N LEU A 52 23.63 4.23 -10.28
CA LEU A 52 22.75 3.08 -10.05
C LEU A 52 22.09 3.14 -8.67
N LYS A 53 22.84 3.56 -7.64
CA LYS A 53 22.31 3.66 -6.29
C LYS A 53 21.31 4.80 -6.13
N VAL A 54 21.59 5.97 -6.71
CA VAL A 54 20.66 7.10 -6.73
C VAL A 54 19.37 6.72 -7.47
N PHE A 55 19.49 6.07 -8.62
CA PHE A 55 18.35 5.63 -9.41
C PHE A 55 17.51 4.58 -8.67
N GLU A 56 18.14 3.67 -7.93
CA GLU A 56 17.44 2.71 -7.07
C GLU A 56 16.57 3.39 -6.02
N VAL A 57 17.16 4.33 -5.26
CA VAL A 57 16.45 5.07 -4.22
C VAL A 57 15.32 5.89 -4.83
N TRP A 58 15.55 6.46 -6.01
CA TRP A 58 14.52 7.21 -6.73
C TRP A 58 13.36 6.32 -7.16
N GLN A 59 13.65 5.16 -7.75
CA GLN A 59 12.64 4.18 -8.17
C GLN A 59 11.81 3.68 -6.98
N GLN A 60 12.46 3.32 -5.86
CA GLN A 60 11.78 2.89 -4.64
C GLN A 60 10.83 3.98 -4.09
N ARG A 61 11.26 5.26 -4.15
CA ARG A 61 10.41 6.38 -3.74
C ARG A 61 9.22 6.55 -4.67
N ASP A 62 9.40 6.37 -5.97
CA ASP A 62 8.32 6.49 -6.95
C ASP A 62 7.29 5.36 -6.82
N GLU A 63 7.76 4.12 -6.69
CA GLU A 63 6.94 2.95 -6.39
C GLU A 63 6.12 3.16 -5.10
N LYS A 64 6.78 3.60 -4.01
CA LYS A 64 6.08 3.91 -2.75
C LYS A 64 5.01 5.00 -2.93
N ARG A 65 5.32 6.07 -3.68
CA ARG A 65 4.34 7.14 -3.97
C ARG A 65 3.16 6.62 -4.79
N LYS A 66 3.41 5.70 -5.74
CA LYS A 66 2.35 5.06 -6.51
C LYS A 66 1.42 4.26 -5.60
N LEU A 67 1.98 3.43 -4.71
CA LEU A 67 1.20 2.65 -3.74
C LEU A 67 0.38 3.54 -2.79
N ILE A 68 0.96 4.64 -2.28
CA ILE A 68 0.22 5.61 -1.45
C ILE A 68 -0.95 6.24 -2.22
N LYS A 69 -0.80 6.53 -3.53
CA LYS A 69 -1.91 7.04 -4.35
C LYS A 69 -3.02 6.00 -4.54
N VAL A 70 -2.66 4.73 -4.72
CA VAL A 70 -3.62 3.62 -4.81
C VAL A 70 -4.37 3.49 -3.49
N GLU A 71 -3.66 3.43 -2.37
CA GLU A 71 -4.26 3.33 -1.03
C GLU A 71 -5.21 4.49 -0.75
N ARG A 72 -4.81 5.72 -1.08
CA ARG A 72 -5.64 6.91 -0.92
C ARG A 72 -6.98 6.78 -1.64
N ARG A 73 -6.99 6.30 -2.88
CA ARG A 73 -8.22 6.13 -3.68
C ARG A 73 -9.18 5.13 -3.02
N LEU A 74 -8.63 4.02 -2.52
CA LEU A 74 -9.41 3.00 -1.81
C LEU A 74 -9.94 3.57 -0.48
N ARG A 75 -9.11 4.29 0.27
CA ARG A 75 -9.49 4.93 1.53
C ARG A 75 -10.57 5.98 1.35
N GLU A 76 -10.53 6.79 0.30
CA GLU A 76 -11.58 7.77 -0.01
C GLU A 76 -12.95 7.08 -0.14
N PHE A 77 -13.03 5.92 -0.81
CA PHE A 77 -14.26 5.13 -0.84
C PHE A 77 -14.70 4.66 0.56
N LEU A 78 -13.77 4.18 1.39
CA LEU A 78 -14.09 3.77 2.76
C LEU A 78 -14.61 4.94 3.61
N ILE A 79 -14.02 6.14 3.45
CA ILE A 79 -14.51 7.36 4.09
C ILE A 79 -15.97 7.64 3.69
N PHE A 80 -16.28 7.56 2.39
CA PHE A 80 -17.66 7.77 1.92
C PHE A 80 -18.63 6.73 2.48
N PHE A 81 -18.23 5.45 2.51
CA PHE A 81 -19.03 4.37 3.10
C PHE A 81 -19.32 4.64 4.57
N LEU A 82 -18.28 4.91 5.37
CA LEU A 82 -18.39 5.18 6.79
C LEU A 82 -19.26 6.40 7.07
N ASN A 83 -19.10 7.48 6.29
CA ASN A 83 -19.90 8.69 6.45
C ASN A 83 -21.36 8.51 6.02
N HIS A 84 -21.68 7.63 5.08
CA HIS A 84 -23.09 7.41 4.70
C HIS A 84 -23.81 6.43 5.62
N THR A 85 -23.09 5.44 6.15
CA THR A 85 -23.71 4.35 6.91
C THR A 85 -23.61 4.53 8.42
N CYS A 86 -22.66 5.33 8.92
CA CYS A 86 -22.36 5.42 10.35
C CYS A 86 -22.66 6.78 11.00
N MET A 87 -23.21 7.76 10.27
CA MET A 87 -23.45 9.11 10.83
C MET A 87 -24.57 9.14 11.88
N ASP A 88 -25.54 8.23 11.81
CA ASP A 88 -26.65 8.18 12.76
C ASP A 88 -26.27 7.53 14.10
N PHE A 89 -25.06 6.96 14.22
CA PHE A 89 -24.56 6.43 15.49
C PHE A 89 -24.23 7.56 16.48
N PRO A 90 -24.17 7.26 17.80
CA PRO A 90 -23.74 8.22 18.81
C PRO A 90 -22.36 8.84 18.46
N PRO A 91 -22.13 10.14 18.71
CA PRO A 91 -20.87 10.81 18.39
C PRO A 91 -19.62 10.12 18.95
N SER A 92 -19.75 9.43 20.09
CA SER A 92 -18.68 8.65 20.73
C SER A 92 -18.18 7.46 19.90
N CYS A 93 -18.99 7.00 18.94
CA CYS A 93 -18.71 5.86 18.08
C CYS A 93 -18.47 6.28 16.63
N ARG A 94 -18.68 7.55 16.24
CA ARG A 94 -18.56 7.93 14.83
C ARG A 94 -17.11 7.79 14.34
N PRO A 95 -16.90 7.25 13.13
CA PRO A 95 -15.59 7.27 12.52
C PRO A 95 -15.21 8.75 12.28
N GLY A 96 -13.97 9.11 12.64
CA GLY A 96 -13.46 10.47 12.46
C GLY A 96 -13.19 10.78 10.98
N ARG A 97 -12.10 11.50 10.69
CA ARG A 97 -11.70 11.79 9.31
C ARG A 97 -11.23 10.55 8.54
N PHE A 98 -10.86 9.49 9.27
CA PHE A 98 -10.42 8.21 8.72
C PHE A 98 -9.21 8.30 7.77
N TYR A 99 -8.34 9.30 7.98
CA TYR A 99 -7.04 9.37 7.32
C TYR A 99 -6.05 8.40 7.96
N GLY A 100 -5.09 7.88 7.18
CA GLY A 100 -4.12 6.89 7.68
C GLY A 100 -3.22 7.41 8.80
N ILE A 101 -3.02 8.73 8.88
CA ILE A 101 -2.27 9.36 9.99
C ILE A 101 -3.00 9.25 11.33
N ASP A 102 -4.33 9.09 11.31
CA ASP A 102 -5.19 9.00 12.48
C ASP A 102 -5.43 7.54 12.92
N TYR A 103 -4.51 6.62 12.57
CA TYR A 103 -4.63 5.17 12.76
C TYR A 103 -5.19 4.78 14.15
N GLU A 104 -4.58 5.23 15.23
CA GLU A 104 -5.00 4.92 16.59
C GLU A 104 -6.45 5.34 16.89
N GLN A 105 -6.87 6.49 16.36
CA GLN A 105 -8.24 6.97 16.51
C GLN A 105 -9.21 6.12 15.67
N ASN A 106 -8.81 5.79 14.43
CA ASN A 106 -9.58 4.97 13.51
C ASN A 106 -9.87 3.59 14.11
N GLN A 107 -8.84 2.92 14.63
CA GLN A 107 -8.97 1.60 15.26
C GLN A 107 -9.95 1.64 16.44
N LYS A 108 -9.83 2.65 17.32
CA LYS A 108 -10.72 2.81 18.48
C LYS A 108 -12.16 3.12 18.06
N ALA A 109 -12.37 3.94 17.03
CA ALA A 109 -13.70 4.28 16.55
C ALA A 109 -14.39 3.06 15.92
N LEU A 110 -13.67 2.31 15.06
CA LEU A 110 -14.18 1.09 14.45
C LEU A 110 -14.52 0.02 15.50
N GLU A 111 -13.66 -0.17 16.51
CA GLU A 111 -13.93 -1.12 17.60
C GLU A 111 -15.22 -0.77 18.36
N LYS A 112 -15.41 0.51 18.68
CA LYS A 112 -16.63 0.97 19.36
C LYS A 112 -17.88 0.78 18.51
N LEU A 113 -17.79 0.98 17.19
CA LEU A 113 -18.91 0.72 16.26
C LEU A 113 -19.25 -0.76 16.23
N ILE A 114 -18.24 -1.62 16.06
CA ILE A 114 -18.42 -3.07 16.03
C ILE A 114 -19.11 -3.53 17.32
N ASN A 115 -18.57 -3.16 18.48
CA ASN A 115 -19.14 -3.56 19.78
C ASN A 115 -20.57 -3.02 19.96
N HIS A 116 -20.84 -1.78 19.53
CA HIS A 116 -22.19 -1.22 19.61
C HIS A 116 -23.20 -2.00 18.76
N ILE A 117 -22.80 -2.41 17.55
CA ILE A 117 -23.66 -3.19 16.64
C ILE A 117 -23.84 -4.62 17.18
N GLU A 118 -22.81 -5.21 17.77
CA GLU A 118 -22.90 -6.54 18.39
C GLU A 118 -23.84 -6.54 19.62
N GLU A 119 -23.77 -5.52 20.47
CA GLU A 119 -24.59 -5.41 21.68
C GLU A 119 -26.05 -5.02 21.40
N LYS A 120 -26.27 -4.05 20.50
CA LYS A 120 -27.58 -3.41 20.30
C LYS A 120 -28.23 -3.75 18.96
N GLY A 121 -27.50 -4.39 18.06
CA GLY A 121 -27.94 -4.60 16.68
C GLY A 121 -27.92 -3.31 15.86
N LEU A 122 -28.50 -3.41 14.66
CA LEU A 122 -28.78 -2.26 13.79
C LEU A 122 -30.25 -1.86 13.93
N ALA A 123 -30.49 -0.57 14.12
CA ALA A 123 -31.85 -0.02 14.00
C ALA A 123 -32.39 -0.21 12.58
N GLU A 124 -33.70 -0.38 12.43
CA GLU A 124 -34.34 -0.73 11.15
C GLU A 124 -34.07 0.29 10.05
N ASN A 125 -34.10 1.59 10.39
CA ASN A 125 -33.75 2.67 9.46
C ASN A 125 -32.31 2.51 8.92
N LEU A 126 -31.38 2.11 9.78
CA LEU A 126 -29.97 1.95 9.43
C LEU A 126 -29.74 0.69 8.59
N VAL A 127 -30.50 -0.38 8.84
CA VAL A 127 -30.51 -1.58 7.99
C VAL A 127 -30.90 -1.20 6.56
N ILE A 128 -31.96 -0.41 6.39
CA ILE A 128 -32.41 0.06 5.07
C ILE A 128 -31.33 0.94 4.42
N GLN A 129 -30.73 1.88 5.17
CA GLN A 129 -29.65 2.73 4.65
C GLN A 129 -28.45 1.91 4.16
N VAL A 130 -27.97 0.95 4.97
CA VAL A 130 -26.85 0.07 4.60
C VAL A 130 -27.18 -0.75 3.36
N GLN A 131 -28.40 -1.31 3.29
CA GLN A 131 -28.85 -2.06 2.11
C GLN A 131 -28.92 -1.19 0.85
N MET A 132 -29.46 0.01 0.95
CA MET A 132 -29.54 0.96 -0.16
C MET A 132 -28.15 1.37 -0.64
N TYR A 133 -27.25 1.71 0.28
CA TYR A 133 -25.87 2.08 -0.04
C TYR A 133 -25.14 0.91 -0.72
N CYS A 134 -25.24 -0.31 -0.16
CA CYS A 134 -24.61 -1.47 -0.77
C CYS A 134 -25.15 -1.75 -2.17
N LYS A 135 -26.46 -1.53 -2.42
CA LYS A 135 -27.05 -1.67 -3.75
C LYS A 135 -26.60 -0.60 -4.74
N SER A 136 -26.44 0.65 -4.31
CA SER A 136 -26.00 1.73 -5.20
C SER A 136 -24.51 1.64 -5.52
N GLU A 137 -23.69 1.25 -4.53
CA GLU A 137 -22.22 1.31 -4.64
C GLU A 137 -21.55 -0.04 -4.94
N CYS A 138 -22.29 -1.15 -5.07
CA CYS A 138 -21.72 -2.48 -5.33
C CYS A 138 -20.85 -2.52 -6.60
N GLN A 139 -21.25 -1.79 -7.65
CA GLN A 139 -20.46 -1.71 -8.88
C GLN A 139 -19.14 -0.97 -8.65
N ILE A 140 -19.15 0.11 -7.87
CA ILE A 140 -17.93 0.90 -7.59
C ILE A 140 -16.93 0.06 -6.81
N ILE A 141 -17.34 -0.60 -5.72
CA ILE A 141 -16.42 -1.43 -4.93
C ILE A 141 -15.83 -2.59 -5.77
N ASN A 142 -16.63 -3.22 -6.63
CA ASN A 142 -16.17 -4.28 -7.52
C ASN A 142 -15.15 -3.76 -8.56
N ASN A 143 -15.38 -2.57 -9.12
CA ASN A 143 -14.45 -1.93 -10.05
C ASN A 143 -13.12 -1.50 -9.40
N LEU A 144 -13.08 -1.40 -8.07
CA LEU A 144 -11.88 -1.12 -7.30
C LEU A 144 -11.09 -2.38 -6.90
N ILE A 145 -11.61 -3.60 -7.14
CA ILE A 145 -10.87 -4.84 -6.87
C ILE A 145 -9.54 -4.89 -7.64
N PRO A 146 -9.47 -4.61 -8.95
CA PRO A 146 -8.19 -4.56 -9.67
C PRO A 146 -7.24 -3.49 -9.10
N VAL A 147 -7.77 -2.34 -8.69
CA VAL A 147 -7.00 -1.26 -8.06
C VAL A 147 -6.38 -1.74 -6.75
N SER A 148 -7.13 -2.47 -5.92
CA SER A 148 -6.62 -3.04 -4.67
C SER A 148 -5.56 -4.13 -4.88
N SER A 149 -5.52 -4.77 -6.05
CA SER A 149 -4.52 -5.79 -6.37
C SER A 149 -3.12 -5.20 -6.62
N GLU A 150 -3.01 -3.89 -6.82
CA GLU A 150 -1.73 -3.18 -6.89
C GLU A 150 -1.08 -3.00 -5.50
N LEU A 151 -1.83 -3.17 -4.41
CA LEU A 151 -1.30 -3.12 -3.04
C LEU A 151 -0.81 -4.52 -2.58
N GLU A 152 -0.39 -4.59 -1.33
CA GLU A 152 0.02 -5.86 -0.71
C GLU A 152 -1.16 -6.84 -0.59
N ASN A 153 -0.84 -8.13 -0.52
CA ASN A 153 -1.82 -9.21 -0.50
C ASN A 153 -2.87 -9.06 0.62
N ASP A 154 -2.50 -8.55 1.79
CA ASP A 154 -3.43 -8.39 2.90
C ASP A 154 -4.36 -7.17 2.75
N HIS A 155 -3.94 -6.11 2.03
CA HIS A 155 -4.84 -5.05 1.56
C HIS A 155 -5.87 -5.63 0.60
N PHE A 156 -5.41 -6.38 -0.40
CA PHE A 156 -6.26 -7.01 -1.40
C PHE A 156 -7.31 -7.94 -0.76
N LYS A 157 -6.89 -8.83 0.15
CA LYS A 157 -7.82 -9.72 0.89
C LYS A 157 -8.87 -8.94 1.67
N SER A 158 -8.45 -7.86 2.34
CA SER A 158 -9.37 -7.01 3.11
C SER A 158 -10.40 -6.36 2.18
N TRP A 159 -9.96 -5.83 1.03
CA TRP A 159 -10.82 -5.22 0.03
C TRP A 159 -11.83 -6.20 -0.57
N VAL A 160 -11.36 -7.38 -0.99
CA VAL A 160 -12.23 -8.42 -1.57
C VAL A 160 -13.29 -8.87 -0.56
N ARG A 161 -12.95 -8.96 0.73
CA ARG A 161 -13.92 -9.31 1.78
C ARG A 161 -14.95 -8.20 1.98
N ILE A 162 -14.55 -6.93 1.97
CA ILE A 162 -15.48 -5.80 2.01
C ILE A 162 -16.45 -5.90 0.82
N ALA A 163 -15.93 -6.06 -0.39
CA ALA A 163 -16.74 -6.22 -1.60
C ALA A 163 -17.70 -7.41 -1.50
N TYR A 164 -17.22 -8.56 -1.03
CA TYR A 164 -18.05 -9.74 -0.83
C TYR A 164 -19.25 -9.46 0.09
N TYR A 165 -19.03 -8.89 1.27
CA TYR A 165 -20.12 -8.62 2.22
C TYR A 165 -21.07 -7.52 1.72
N MET A 166 -20.55 -6.50 1.01
CA MET A 166 -21.42 -5.51 0.37
C MET A 166 -22.32 -6.13 -0.70
N ASN A 167 -21.78 -7.00 -1.56
CA ASN A 167 -22.57 -7.72 -2.55
C ASN A 167 -23.60 -8.66 -1.88
N ALA A 168 -23.21 -9.35 -0.81
CA ALA A 168 -24.12 -10.24 -0.07
C ALA A 168 -25.32 -9.49 0.52
N VAL A 169 -25.11 -8.30 1.07
CA VAL A 169 -26.21 -7.41 1.53
C VAL A 169 -27.05 -6.91 0.37
N ALA A 170 -26.40 -6.46 -0.71
CA ALA A 170 -27.11 -5.93 -1.88
C ALA A 170 -28.05 -6.98 -2.52
N ASN A 171 -27.63 -8.24 -2.51
CA ASN A 171 -28.38 -9.37 -3.05
C ASN A 171 -29.33 -10.04 -2.03
N GLY A 172 -29.39 -9.55 -0.78
CA GLY A 172 -30.22 -10.13 0.27
C GLY A 172 -29.77 -11.52 0.75
N GLN A 173 -28.50 -11.87 0.52
CA GLN A 173 -27.90 -13.15 0.89
C GLN A 173 -27.36 -13.18 2.33
N GLU A 174 -27.18 -12.02 2.96
CA GLU A 174 -26.64 -11.89 4.31
C GLU A 174 -27.43 -10.83 5.11
N LYS A 175 -27.52 -11.00 6.44
CA LYS A 175 -28.15 -9.99 7.30
C LYS A 175 -27.30 -8.74 7.33
N ALA A 176 -27.92 -7.57 7.18
CA ALA A 176 -27.22 -6.29 7.16
C ALA A 176 -26.35 -6.05 8.40
N SER A 177 -26.79 -6.47 9.59
CA SER A 177 -26.01 -6.35 10.83
C SER A 177 -24.73 -7.18 10.82
N VAL A 178 -24.82 -8.45 10.40
CA VAL A 178 -23.68 -9.37 10.32
C VAL A 178 -22.69 -8.87 9.28
N ALA A 179 -23.17 -8.53 8.08
CA ALA A 179 -22.33 -8.01 7.03
C ALA A 179 -21.69 -6.67 7.40
N MET A 180 -22.39 -5.78 8.09
CA MET A 180 -21.83 -4.49 8.52
C MET A 180 -20.67 -4.69 9.49
N ILE A 181 -20.80 -5.58 10.48
CA ILE A 181 -19.70 -5.95 11.38
C ILE A 181 -18.51 -6.47 10.56
N LYS A 182 -18.76 -7.38 9.61
CA LYS A 182 -17.69 -7.95 8.79
C LYS A 182 -17.04 -6.94 7.83
N ILE A 183 -17.79 -5.98 7.31
CA ILE A 183 -17.25 -4.87 6.53
C ILE A 183 -16.32 -4.03 7.43
N LEU A 184 -16.79 -3.63 8.61
CA LEU A 184 -16.01 -2.82 9.56
C LEU A 184 -14.73 -3.53 10.02
N GLU A 185 -14.79 -4.83 10.32
CA GLU A 185 -13.61 -5.65 10.65
C GLU A 185 -12.55 -5.63 9.52
N ASN A 186 -12.99 -5.75 8.26
CA ASN A 186 -12.06 -5.74 7.13
C ASN A 186 -11.57 -4.33 6.78
N ILE A 187 -12.37 -3.28 7.02
CA ILE A 187 -11.91 -1.88 6.98
C ILE A 187 -10.82 -1.66 8.04
N LYS A 188 -11.03 -2.15 9.26
CA LYS A 188 -10.06 -2.08 10.36
C LYS A 188 -8.75 -2.77 9.99
N ARG A 189 -8.83 -3.96 9.37
CA ARG A 189 -7.67 -4.70 8.87
C ARG A 189 -6.94 -3.94 7.76
N PHE A 190 -7.67 -3.41 6.77
CA PHE A 190 -7.09 -2.59 5.71
C PHE A 190 -6.30 -1.40 6.27
N ASP A 191 -6.89 -0.67 7.21
CA ASP A 191 -6.25 0.49 7.85
C ASP A 191 -4.97 0.11 8.61
N LYS A 192 -4.98 -1.04 9.30
CA LYS A 192 -3.80 -1.61 9.96
C LYS A 192 -2.69 -1.94 8.97
N GLU A 193 -3.00 -2.64 7.88
CA GLU A 193 -1.99 -2.97 6.86
C GLU A 193 -1.41 -1.71 6.22
N SER A 194 -2.22 -0.67 5.99
CA SER A 194 -1.75 0.63 5.49
C SER A 194 -0.78 1.28 6.46
N HIS A 195 -1.10 1.27 7.76
CA HIS A 195 -0.23 1.81 8.80
C HIS A 195 1.09 1.04 8.92
N ASP A 196 1.03 -0.29 9.07
CA ASP A 196 2.19 -1.17 9.27
C ASP A 196 3.17 -1.10 8.09
N LYS A 197 2.65 -0.95 6.87
CA LYS A 197 3.45 -0.81 5.64
C LYS A 197 3.82 0.63 5.30
N LYS A 198 3.40 1.62 6.09
CA LYS A 198 3.59 3.05 5.80
C LYS A 198 3.07 3.45 4.41
N LEU A 199 1.92 2.89 4.01
CA LEU A 199 1.24 3.14 2.76
C LEU A 199 0.04 4.06 3.00
N TYR A 200 0.29 5.31 3.40
CA TYR A 200 -0.75 6.34 3.55
C TYR A 200 -0.14 7.74 3.41
N VAL A 201 -1.01 8.73 3.15
CA VAL A 201 -0.59 10.13 3.05
C VAL A 201 -0.12 10.63 4.42
N GLY A 202 1.13 11.10 4.49
CA GLY A 202 1.77 11.54 5.74
C GLY A 202 2.69 10.51 6.40
N ALA A 203 2.84 9.32 5.79
CA ALA A 203 3.80 8.32 6.24
C ALA A 203 5.24 8.73 5.86
N ASN A 204 5.96 9.34 6.80
CA ASN A 204 7.38 9.66 6.66
C ASN A 204 8.28 8.43 6.87
#